data_AF-A0A7W3TEK8-F1
#
_entry.id   AF-A0A7W3TEK8-F1
#
_cell.length_a   1.000
_cell.length_b   1.000
_cell.length_c   1.000
_cell.angle_alpha   90.00
_cell.angle_beta   90.00
_cell.angle_gamma   90.00
#
_symmetry.space_group_name_H-M   'P 1'
#
loop_
_entity.id
_entity.type
_entity.pdbx_description
1 polymer ?
#
loop_
_entity_poly.entity_id
_entity_poly.type
_entity_poly.pdbx_seq_one_letter_code
_entity_poly.pdbx_strand_id
1 'polypeptide(L)' 'MPFDGDPDRYPGRDEVVAHLLRGAELLDAPLRLRTRVREIRPRSDGFEVIATDGERWAARAVVTASGAFGNPHRP' A
#
# COMPACT_ATOMS: atom_id res chain seq x y z
N MET A 1 -13.00 2.00 -11.98
CA MET A 1 -13.11 1.36 -13.32
C MET A 1 -13.38 -0.11 -13.11
N PRO A 2 -14.24 -0.77 -13.89
CA PRO A 2 -14.40 -2.22 -13.83
C PRO A 2 -13.11 -2.96 -14.23
N PHE A 3 -13.03 -4.26 -13.97
CA PHE A 3 -12.02 -5.10 -14.62
C PHE A 3 -12.26 -5.10 -16.14
N ASP A 4 -11.18 -5.22 -16.91
CA ASP A 4 -11.31 -5.49 -18.34
C ASP A 4 -11.59 -6.99 -18.52
N GLY A 5 -12.23 -7.36 -19.63
CA GLY A 5 -12.55 -8.75 -19.95
C GLY A 5 -14.03 -9.08 -19.77
N ASP A 6 -14.32 -10.37 -19.80
CA ASP A 6 -15.68 -10.90 -19.67
C ASP A 6 -16.21 -10.74 -18.24
N PRO A 7 -17.33 -10.02 -18.02
CA PRO A 7 -17.88 -9.81 -16.68
C PRO A 7 -18.47 -11.09 -16.04
N ASP A 8 -18.75 -12.13 -16.82
CA ASP A 8 -19.38 -13.36 -16.34
C ASP A 8 -18.36 -14.42 -15.86
N ARG A 9 -17.07 -14.05 -15.78
CA ARG A 9 -15.99 -14.89 -15.22
C ARG A 9 -15.19 -14.15 -14.16
N TYR A 10 -14.45 -14.91 -13.36
CA TYR A 10 -13.45 -14.33 -12.46
C TYR A 10 -12.24 -13.80 -13.26
N PRO A 11 -11.69 -12.63 -12.89
CA PRO A 11 -10.50 -12.11 -13.53
C PRO A 11 -9.29 -12.97 -13.18
N GLY A 12 -8.41 -13.14 -14.16
CA GLY A 12 -7.09 -13.69 -13.96
C GLY A 12 -6.19 -12.73 -13.20
N ARG A 13 -5.04 -13.24 -12.75
CA ARG A 13 -4.05 -12.46 -12.00
C ARG A 13 -3.65 -11.16 -12.71
N ASP A 14 -3.38 -11.24 -14.02
CA ASP A 14 -2.82 -10.11 -14.76
C ASP A 14 -3.88 -9.03 -15.03
N GLU A 15 -5.15 -9.42 -15.20
CA GLU A 15 -6.29 -8.49 -15.26
C GLU A 15 -6.43 -7.73 -13.93
N VAL A 16 -6.22 -8.42 -12.79
CA VAL A 16 -6.21 -7.77 -11.47
C VAL A 16 -5.07 -6.77 -11.33
N VAL A 17 -3.86 -7.15 -11.75
CA VAL A 17 -2.69 -6.25 -11.71
C VAL A 17 -2.94 -5.01 -12.57
N ALA A 18 -3.44 -5.18 -13.80
CA ALA A 18 -3.72 -4.06 -14.70
C ALA A 18 -4.76 -3.09 -14.13
N HIS A 19 -5.82 -3.61 -13.49
CA HIS A 19 -6.82 -2.79 -12.82
C HIS A 19 -6.22 -1.95 -11.68
N LEU A 20 -5.35 -2.53 -10.84
CA LEU A 20 -4.71 -1.82 -9.74
C LEU A 20 -3.75 -0.72 -10.24
N LEU A 21 -3.01 -0.99 -11.33
CA LEU A 21 -2.12 0.01 -11.94
C LEU A 21 -2.89 1.22 -12.47
N ARG A 22 -4.02 1.00 -13.16
CA ARG A 22 -4.92 2.09 -13.57
C ARG A 22 -5.47 2.87 -12.38
N GLY A 23 -5.80 2.17 -11.30
CA GLY A 23 -6.22 2.81 -10.05
C GLY A 23 -5.15 3.74 -9.48
N ALA A 24 -3.87 3.34 -9.54
CA ALA A 24 -2.76 4.15 -9.07
C ALA A 24 -2.51 5.39 -9.94
N GLU A 25 -2.71 5.32 -11.27
CA GLU A 25 -2.60 6.47 -12.18
C GLU A 25 -3.63 7.57 -11.90
N LEU A 26 -4.80 7.19 -11.39
CA LEU A 26 -5.87 8.13 -11.03
C LEU A 26 -5.70 8.73 -9.63
N LEU A 27 -4.72 8.24 -8.86
CA LEU A 27 -4.47 8.74 -7.51
C LEU A 27 -3.70 10.05 -7.58
N ASP A 28 -4.38 11.16 -7.28
CA ASP A 28 -3.76 12.47 -7.11
C ASP A 28 -3.09 12.59 -5.73
N ALA A 29 -2.13 11.70 -5.46
CA ALA A 29 -1.34 11.70 -4.23
C ALA A 29 0.11 11.31 -4.51
N PRO A 30 1.09 11.87 -3.77
CA PRO A 30 2.49 11.52 -3.94
C PRO A 30 2.75 10.07 -3.53
N LEU A 31 2.88 9.19 -4.52
CA LEU A 31 3.25 7.79 -4.33
C LEU A 31 4.77 7.63 -4.18
N ARG A 32 5.21 7.20 -3.00
CA ARG A 32 6.61 6.86 -2.74
C ARG A 32 6.83 5.35 -2.86
N LEU A 33 7.17 4.91 -4.07
CA LEU A 33 7.48 3.51 -4.35
C LEU A 33 8.90 3.17 -3.88
N ARG A 34 9.15 1.88 -3.64
CA ARG A 34 10.43 1.35 -3.12
C ARG A 34 10.83 1.92 -1.74
N THR A 35 9.89 2.55 -1.03
CA THR A 35 10.07 3.08 0.31
C THR A 35 9.47 2.10 1.33
N ARG A 36 10.33 1.34 2.01
CA ARG A 36 9.89 0.43 3.08
C ARG A 36 9.87 1.20 4.41
N VAL A 37 8.69 1.34 5.00
CA VAL A 37 8.56 1.76 6.40
C VAL A 37 9.00 0.61 7.30
N ARG A 38 9.90 0.88 8.24
CA ARG A 38 10.37 -0.12 9.22
C ARG A 38 9.81 0.09 10.62
N GLU A 39 9.44 1.32 10.95
CA GLU A 39 8.99 1.66 12.30
C GLU A 39 8.04 2.86 12.26
N ILE A 40 7.02 2.83 13.12
CA ILE A 40 6.13 3.96 13.38
C ILE A 40 6.14 4.20 14.89
N ARG A 41 6.46 5.41 15.33
CA ARG A 41 6.56 5.79 16.74
C ARG A 41 5.48 6.82 17.09
N PRO A 42 4.70 6.63 18.16
CA PRO A 42 3.81 7.67 18.65
C PRO A 42 4.62 8.86 19.17
N ARG A 43 4.12 10.07 18.93
CA ARG A 43 4.63 11.34 19.47
C ARG A 43 3.47 12.10 20.13
N SER A 44 3.78 13.22 20.78
CA SER A 44 2.78 14.05 21.47
C SER A 44 1.67 14.58 20.53
N ASP A 45 1.97 14.78 19.25
CA ASP A 45 1.11 15.42 18.25
C ASP A 45 0.80 14.53 17.03
N GLY A 46 1.09 13.23 17.13
CA GLY A 46 0.87 12.27 16.04
C GLY A 46 1.88 11.13 16.05
N PHE A 47 2.50 10.90 14.91
CA PHE A 47 3.41 9.79 14.67
C PHE A 47 4.65 10.23 13.90
N GLU A 48 5.78 9.61 14.23
CA GLU A 48 6.98 9.61 13.41
C GLU A 48 7.03 8.28 12.63
N VAL A 49 7.12 8.37 11.31
CA VAL A 49 7.26 7.23 10.40
C VAL A 49 8.71 7.17 9.95
N ILE A 50 9.33 6.00 10.07
CA ILE A 50 10.76 5.80 9.79
C ILE A 50 10.90 4.75 8.70
N ALA A 51 11.54 5.11 7.59
CA ALA A 51 11.90 4.18 6.53
C ALA A 51 13.21 3.44 6.80
N THR A 52 13.42 2.35 6.05
CA THR A 52 14.63 1.53 6.13
C THR A 52 15.89 2.29 5.73
N ASP A 53 15.79 3.21 4.77
CA ASP A 53 16.90 4.07 4.32
C ASP A 53 17.21 5.23 5.30
N GLY A 54 16.41 5.37 6.36
CA GLY A 54 16.57 6.41 7.37
C GLY A 54 15.74 7.67 7.11
N GLU A 55 14.99 7.77 6.00
CA GLU A 55 14.05 8.87 5.79
C GLU A 55 12.97 8.84 6.89
N ARG A 56 12.54 10.05 7.31
CA ARG A 56 11.56 10.22 8.39
C ARG A 56 10.48 11.20 7.97
N TRP A 57 9.26 10.90 8.38
CA TRP A 57 8.10 11.78 8.19
C TRP A 57 7.33 11.93 9.48
N ALA A 58 6.75 13.11 9.69
CA ALA A 58 5.77 13.36 10.75
C ALA A 58 4.36 13.32 10.15
N ALA A 59 3.44 12.63 10.82
CA ALA A 59 2.04 12.56 10.41
C ALA A 59 1.12 12.60 11.64
N ARG A 60 0.04 13.36 11.56
CA ARG A 60 -0.98 13.43 12.64
C ARG A 60 -1.78 12.13 12.77
N ALA A 61 -1.88 11.37 11.68
CA ALA A 61 -2.56 10.09 11.62
C ALA A 61 -1.81 9.16 10.66
N VAL A 62 -1.88 7.85 10.93
CA VAL A 62 -1.30 6.81 10.08
C VAL A 62 -2.34 5.71 9.88
N VAL A 63 -2.55 5.33 8.62
CA VAL A 63 -3.38 4.16 8.26
C VAL A 63 -2.45 3.05 7.79
N THR A 64 -2.51 1.90 8.45
CA THR A 64 -1.73 0.73 8.05
C THR A 64 -2.50 -0.12 7.05
N ALA A 65 -1.98 -0.21 5.82
CA ALA A 65 -2.56 -1.00 4.74
C ALA A 65 -1.54 -1.97 4.12
N SER A 66 -0.61 -2.48 4.93
CA SER A 66 0.50 -3.35 4.48
C SER A 66 0.09 -4.78 4.12
N GLY A 67 -1.17 -5.15 4.36
CA GLY A 67 -1.68 -6.51 4.16
C GLY A 67 -1.25 -7.49 5.26
N ALA A 68 -1.98 -8.61 5.37
CA ALA A 68 -1.75 -9.65 6.38
C ALA A 68 -1.16 -10.96 5.82
N PHE A 69 -1.07 -11.10 4.50
CA PHE A 69 -0.67 -12.36 3.84
C PHE A 69 0.84 -12.48 3.58
N GLY A 70 1.66 -11.58 4.12
CA GLY A 70 3.11 -11.56 3.92
C GLY A 70 3.92 -12.48 4.86
N ASN A 71 3.33 -12.95 5.95
CA ASN A 71 3.99 -13.82 6.93
C ASN A 71 3.18 -15.12 7.10
N PRO A 72 3.60 -16.24 6.48
CA PRO A 72 2.83 -17.48 6.52
C PRO A 72 2.83 -18.08 7.92
N HIS A 73 1.67 -18.51 8.40
CA HIS A 73 1.56 -19.31 9.62
C HIS A 73 1.95 -20.77 9.31
N ARG A 74 2.97 -21.28 10.00
CA ARG A 74 3.41 -22.68 9.95
C ARG A 74 3.26 -23.26 11.37
N PRO A 75 2.22 -24.08 11.61
CA PRO A 75 2.01 -24.77 12.89
C PRO A 75 3.11 -25.79 13.21
#